data_AF-A0AAW5RGC1-F1
#
_entry.id   AF-A0AAW5RGC1-F1
#
_cell.length_a   1.000
_cell.length_b   1.000
_cell.length_c   1.000
_cell.angle_alpha   90.00
_cell.angle_beta   90.00
_cell.angle_gamma   90.00
#
_symmetry.space_group_name_H-M   'P 1'
#
loop_
_entity.id
_entity.type
_entity.pdbx_description
1 polymer ?
#
loop_
_entity_poly.entity_id
_entity_poly.type
_entity_poly.pdbx_seq_one_letter_code
_entity_poly.pdbx_strand_id
1 'polypeptide(L)'
;MIYQYYQKIKDYNFSEDQILVFGCHELGKHYSGYAQTALHHFGAKLGQGEGRQGQSYGIPTIAKNGEVLDLKLIQNYINNFKQYAKSNPHLEFYLTEIGCGFANFSLNQIGPLFKDSPTNIYFPRSFVPFLEDLTVFSVEDIEHVWKADDTHIELPLNTGTTVRLKLDHQHRLNMQPNVWERINTNQNIQYLTLNEQQFNQLDQAIENFRKEEALLFSELM
;
A
#
# COMPACT_ATOMS: atom_id res chain seq x y z
N MET A 1 -16.25 -1.40 -8.74
CA MET A 1 -15.45 -0.14 -8.73
C MET A 1 -14.01 -0.54 -8.95
N ILE A 2 -13.21 0.27 -9.64
CA ILE A 2 -11.79 -0.01 -9.85
C ILE A 2 -11.02 0.93 -8.93
N TYR A 3 -10.29 0.38 -7.97
CA TYR A 3 -9.38 1.15 -7.13
C TYR A 3 -8.06 1.39 -7.87
N GLN A 4 -7.37 2.46 -7.49
CA GLN A 4 -6.07 2.79 -8.04
C GLN A 4 -5.01 2.62 -6.95
N TYR A 5 -3.84 2.11 -7.33
CA TYR A 5 -2.77 1.78 -6.39
C TYR A 5 -1.44 2.39 -6.81
N TYR A 6 -0.62 2.77 -5.83
CA TYR A 6 0.75 3.20 -6.04
C TYR A 6 1.73 2.37 -5.21
N GLN A 7 2.97 2.24 -5.70
CA GLN A 7 4.02 1.48 -5.00
C GLN A 7 4.66 2.29 -3.88
N LYS A 8 5.08 3.52 -4.20
CA LYS A 8 5.74 4.43 -3.27
C LYS A 8 5.54 5.87 -3.71
N ILE A 9 5.35 6.78 -2.76
CA ILE A 9 5.44 8.22 -3.01
C ILE A 9 6.93 8.55 -3.10
N LYS A 10 7.37 9.02 -4.26
CA LYS A 10 8.76 9.44 -4.51
C LYS A 10 8.82 10.96 -4.68
N ASP A 11 9.91 11.55 -4.20
CA ASP A 11 10.33 12.94 -4.45
C ASP A 11 9.35 14.06 -4.02
N TYR A 12 8.17 13.69 -3.49
CA TYR A 12 7.11 14.60 -3.04
C TYR A 12 6.69 15.66 -4.07
N ASN A 13 6.88 15.37 -5.36
CA ASN A 13 6.53 16.26 -6.45
C ASN A 13 5.13 15.91 -6.99
N PHE A 14 4.11 16.64 -6.52
CA PHE A 14 2.71 16.42 -6.86
C PHE A 14 2.23 17.54 -7.79
N SER A 15 1.42 17.21 -8.80
CA SER A 15 0.71 18.22 -9.57
C SER A 15 -0.34 18.94 -8.69
N GLU A 16 -0.80 20.11 -9.12
CA GLU A 16 -1.66 20.99 -8.30
C GLU A 16 -2.96 20.32 -7.81
N ASP A 17 -3.48 19.37 -8.58
CA ASP A 17 -4.67 18.57 -8.32
C ASP A 17 -4.43 17.32 -7.46
N GLN A 18 -3.17 16.94 -7.24
CA GLN A 18 -2.80 15.79 -6.42
C GLN A 18 -2.66 16.19 -4.95
N ILE A 19 -3.32 15.44 -4.06
CA ILE A 19 -3.44 15.75 -2.64
C ILE A 19 -2.87 14.60 -1.81
N LEU A 20 -1.89 14.89 -0.95
CA LEU A 20 -1.41 13.90 0.02
C LEU A 20 -2.42 13.74 1.17
N VAL A 21 -2.86 12.52 1.45
CA VAL A 21 -3.77 12.23 2.57
C VAL A 21 -3.02 11.49 3.68
N PHE A 22 -3.07 12.04 4.88
CA PHE A 22 -2.22 11.61 5.99
C PHE A 22 -2.97 11.48 7.32
N GLY A 23 -2.51 10.55 8.15
CA GLY A 23 -2.97 10.39 9.53
C GLY A 23 -2.31 11.41 10.45
N CYS A 24 -3.08 12.03 11.36
CA CYS A 24 -2.54 13.06 12.26
C CYS A 24 -3.28 13.20 13.60
N HIS A 25 -2.88 14.19 14.38
CA HIS A 25 -3.50 14.53 15.65
C HIS A 25 -4.66 15.52 15.44
N GLU A 26 -5.76 15.39 16.19
CA GLU A 26 -6.93 16.29 16.13
C GLU A 26 -6.59 17.78 16.32
N LEU A 27 -5.49 18.11 17.00
CA LEU A 27 -5.01 19.48 17.22
C LEU A 27 -4.05 19.97 16.12
N GLY A 28 -3.82 19.19 15.06
CA GLY A 28 -2.87 19.55 14.01
C GLY A 28 -1.41 19.60 14.48
N LYS A 29 -1.01 18.70 15.38
CA LYS A 29 0.38 18.55 15.85
C LYS A 29 1.17 17.68 14.86
N HIS A 30 1.63 18.29 13.77
CA HIS A 30 2.23 17.61 12.62
C HIS A 30 3.75 17.44 12.75
N TYR A 31 4.21 16.74 13.81
CA TYR A 31 5.63 16.71 14.19
C TYR A 31 6.38 15.42 13.86
N SER A 32 5.73 14.42 13.25
CA SER A 32 6.38 13.16 12.86
C SER A 32 5.71 12.51 11.65
N GLY A 33 6.43 11.56 11.03
CA GLY A 33 5.92 10.73 9.93
C GLY A 33 5.33 11.54 8.77
N TYR A 34 4.28 11.00 8.15
CA TYR A 34 3.59 11.66 7.04
C TYR A 34 2.93 12.98 7.41
N ALA A 35 2.61 13.23 8.69
CA ALA A 35 2.09 14.53 9.12
C ALA A 35 3.16 15.61 9.01
N GLN A 36 4.40 15.32 9.44
CA GLN A 36 5.53 16.23 9.25
C GLN A 36 5.88 16.41 7.78
N THR A 37 5.86 15.33 6.98
CA THR A 37 6.03 15.42 5.53
C THR A 37 4.97 16.33 4.91
N ALA A 38 3.70 16.19 5.30
CA ALA A 38 2.61 17.04 4.81
C ALA A 38 2.81 18.52 5.18
N LEU A 39 3.32 18.80 6.38
CA LEU A 39 3.66 20.16 6.83
C LEU A 39 4.79 20.76 5.99
N HIS A 40 5.87 20.03 5.76
CA HIS A 40 7.06 20.54 5.09
C HIS A 40 6.92 20.65 3.56
N HIS A 41 6.17 19.74 2.93
CA HIS A 41 6.15 19.60 1.48
C HIS A 41 4.77 19.90 0.86
N PHE A 42 3.68 19.72 1.62
CA PHE A 42 2.32 19.77 1.09
C PHE A 42 1.45 20.83 1.78
N GLY A 43 2.05 21.80 2.46
CA GLY A 43 1.33 22.94 3.04
C GLY A 43 0.28 22.58 4.10
N ALA A 44 0.44 21.47 4.81
CA ALA A 44 -0.36 21.20 6.01
C ALA A 44 -0.15 22.33 7.04
N LYS A 45 -1.16 22.60 7.87
CA LYS A 45 -1.17 23.72 8.82
C LYS A 45 -1.16 23.21 10.26
N LEU A 46 -0.24 23.73 11.06
CA LEU A 46 -0.29 23.52 12.50
C LEU A 46 -1.61 24.07 13.05
N GLY A 47 -2.21 23.33 13.98
CA GLY A 47 -3.53 23.69 14.54
C GLY A 47 -4.73 23.15 13.76
N GLN A 48 -4.53 22.58 12.56
CA GLN A 48 -5.60 21.97 11.77
C GLN A 48 -5.42 20.45 11.68
N GLY A 49 -6.25 19.69 12.39
CA GLY A 49 -6.17 18.22 12.47
C GLY A 49 -7.01 17.48 11.43
N GLU A 50 -8.04 18.09 10.85
CA GLU A 50 -8.93 17.46 9.88
C GLU A 50 -9.04 18.30 8.61
N GLY A 51 -9.25 17.63 7.48
CA GLY A 51 -9.69 18.26 6.25
C GLY A 51 -8.55 18.80 5.40
N ARG A 52 -8.94 19.49 4.32
CA ARG A 52 -8.03 20.03 3.30
C ARG A 52 -7.12 21.14 3.86
N GLN A 53 -5.82 21.04 3.58
CA GLN A 53 -4.76 21.95 4.01
C GLN A 53 -3.67 22.06 2.93
N GLY A 54 -3.44 23.23 2.31
CA GLY A 54 -2.33 23.38 1.35
C GLY A 54 -2.50 22.52 0.10
N GLN A 55 -1.70 21.47 -0.07
CA GLN A 55 -1.78 20.36 -1.05
C GLN A 55 -1.94 18.98 -0.33
N SER A 56 -2.55 18.97 0.86
CA SER A 56 -2.79 17.79 1.68
C SER A 56 -4.20 17.73 2.29
N TYR A 57 -4.55 16.59 2.88
CA TYR A 57 -5.77 16.36 3.65
C TYR A 57 -5.46 15.56 4.92
N GLY A 58 -5.84 16.09 6.09
CA GLY A 58 -5.62 15.44 7.39
C GLY A 58 -6.78 14.54 7.81
N ILE A 59 -6.46 13.32 8.26
CA ILE A 59 -7.40 12.38 8.90
C ILE A 59 -6.92 12.15 10.35
N PRO A 60 -7.67 12.61 11.37
CA PRO A 60 -7.27 12.37 12.74
C PRO A 60 -7.24 10.88 13.12
N THR A 61 -6.15 10.48 13.78
CA THR A 61 -5.98 9.15 14.42
C THR A 61 -5.60 9.27 15.90
N ILE A 62 -5.22 10.47 16.36
CA ILE A 62 -4.85 10.77 17.76
C ILE A 62 -5.75 11.89 18.29
N ALA A 63 -6.41 11.65 19.43
CA ALA A 63 -7.33 12.57 20.08
C ALA A 63 -6.63 13.83 20.61
N LYS A 64 -7.42 14.87 20.92
CA LYS A 64 -6.92 16.12 21.55
C LYS A 64 -6.09 15.89 22.82
N ASN A 65 -6.44 14.87 23.61
CA ASN A 65 -5.72 14.50 24.84
C ASN A 65 -4.42 13.70 24.59
N GLY A 66 -4.12 13.33 23.33
CA GLY A 66 -2.93 12.57 22.95
C GLY A 66 -3.13 11.06 22.89
N GLU A 67 -4.31 10.54 23.23
CA GLU A 67 -4.63 9.11 23.13
C GLU A 67 -4.96 8.70 21.70
N VAL A 68 -4.78 7.42 21.39
CA VAL A 68 -5.22 6.86 20.10
C VAL A 68 -6.74 6.87 20.04
N LEU A 69 -7.29 7.33 18.91
CA LEU A 69 -8.73 7.32 18.69
C LEU A 69 -9.26 5.90 18.51
N ASP A 70 -10.45 5.65 19.03
CA ASP A 70 -11.16 4.40 18.73
C ASP A 70 -11.40 4.26 17.22
N LEU A 71 -11.34 3.02 16.73
CA LEU A 71 -11.49 2.71 15.30
C LEU A 71 -12.80 3.25 14.71
N LYS A 72 -13.89 3.28 15.49
CA LYS A 72 -15.17 3.85 15.07
C LYS A 72 -15.10 5.35 14.80
N LEU A 73 -14.33 6.09 15.59
CA LEU A 73 -14.16 7.52 15.40
C LEU A 73 -13.23 7.80 14.20
N ILE A 74 -12.18 7.00 14.02
CA ILE A 74 -11.35 7.04 12.81
C ILE A 74 -12.19 6.75 11.57
N GLN A 75 -13.11 5.77 11.63
CA GLN A 75 -14.02 5.47 10.53
C GLN A 75 -14.92 6.66 10.17
N ASN A 76 -15.36 7.46 11.14
CA ASN A 76 -16.11 8.70 10.85
C ASN A 76 -15.25 9.70 10.08
N TYR A 77 -13.99 9.91 10.48
CA TYR A 77 -13.06 10.78 9.76
C TYR A 77 -12.75 10.27 8.34
N ILE A 78 -12.61 8.95 8.16
CA ILE A 78 -12.46 8.32 6.84
C ILE A 78 -13.72 8.55 5.99
N ASN A 79 -14.91 8.44 6.57
CA ASN A 79 -16.16 8.69 5.85
C ASN A 79 -16.29 10.16 5.41
N ASN A 80 -15.90 11.12 6.26
CA ASN A 80 -15.84 12.53 5.90
C ASN A 80 -14.88 12.74 4.72
N PHE A 81 -13.69 12.13 4.77
CA PHE A 81 -12.73 12.17 3.68
C PHE A 81 -13.30 11.57 2.37
N LYS A 82 -13.94 10.39 2.43
CA LYS A 82 -14.56 9.76 1.25
C LYS A 82 -15.64 10.66 0.63
N GLN A 83 -16.45 11.34 1.45
CA GLN A 83 -17.44 12.30 0.97
C GLN A 83 -16.78 13.52 0.32
N TYR A 84 -15.69 14.03 0.91
CA TYR A 84 -14.90 15.12 0.33
C TYR A 84 -14.30 14.73 -1.02
N ALA A 85 -13.65 13.56 -1.10
CA ALA A 85 -13.07 13.05 -2.33
C ALA A 85 -14.12 12.88 -3.44
N LYS A 86 -15.28 12.31 -3.09
CA LYS A 86 -16.42 12.15 -4.02
C LYS A 86 -16.96 13.49 -4.53
N SER A 87 -16.96 14.52 -3.69
CA SER A 87 -17.45 15.86 -4.04
C SER A 87 -16.42 16.68 -4.85
N ASN A 88 -15.17 16.23 -4.90
CA ASN A 88 -14.09 16.89 -5.62
C ASN A 88 -13.45 15.92 -6.64
N PRO A 89 -14.18 15.49 -7.68
CA PRO A 89 -13.72 14.47 -8.62
C PRO A 89 -12.54 14.91 -9.51
N HIS A 90 -12.21 16.21 -9.51
CA HIS A 90 -11.07 16.79 -10.23
C HIS A 90 -9.76 16.73 -9.44
N LEU A 91 -9.81 16.27 -8.17
CA LEU A 91 -8.63 16.08 -7.34
C LEU A 91 -8.28 14.60 -7.26
N GLU A 92 -6.99 14.30 -7.19
CA GLU A 92 -6.45 12.96 -6.99
C GLU A 92 -5.89 12.83 -5.57
N PHE A 93 -6.36 11.88 -4.79
CA PHE A 93 -5.97 11.75 -3.39
C PHE A 93 -5.03 10.57 -3.17
N TYR A 94 -3.77 10.85 -2.85
CA TYR A 94 -2.76 9.82 -2.55
C TYR A 94 -2.77 9.51 -1.06
N LEU A 95 -3.38 8.38 -0.71
CA LEU A 95 -3.59 7.93 0.65
C LEU A 95 -2.34 7.25 1.22
N THR A 96 -1.86 7.72 2.36
CA THR A 96 -0.82 7.01 3.14
C THR A 96 -1.44 5.94 4.05
N GLU A 97 -0.63 5.09 4.69
CA GLU A 97 -1.12 4.08 5.64
C GLU A 97 -1.63 4.73 6.94
N ILE A 98 -2.88 5.21 6.91
CA ILE A 98 -3.49 6.01 7.98
C ILE A 98 -3.47 5.25 9.31
N GLY A 99 -2.74 5.78 10.30
CA GLY A 99 -2.70 5.23 11.64
C GLY A 99 -1.80 4.00 11.82
N CYS A 100 -1.11 3.52 10.79
CA CYS A 100 -0.24 2.34 10.88
C CYS A 100 1.17 2.61 11.42
N GLY A 101 1.54 3.89 11.58
CA GLY A 101 2.76 4.30 12.27
C GLY A 101 2.54 4.48 13.78
N PHE A 102 2.43 5.74 14.21
CA PHE A 102 2.35 6.09 15.63
C PHE A 102 1.11 5.54 16.36
N ALA A 103 -0.06 5.52 15.71
CA ALA A 103 -1.29 4.98 16.31
C ALA A 103 -1.31 3.44 16.34
N ASN A 104 -0.34 2.78 15.70
CA ASN A 104 -0.09 1.35 15.75
C ASN A 104 -1.29 0.46 15.35
N PHE A 105 -2.14 0.94 14.44
CA PHE A 105 -3.17 0.10 13.84
C PHE A 105 -2.58 -0.80 12.76
N SER A 106 -3.05 -2.04 12.68
CA SER A 106 -2.73 -2.91 11.55
C SER A 106 -3.49 -2.50 10.28
N LEU A 107 -2.94 -2.82 9.11
CA LEU A 107 -3.61 -2.62 7.83
C LEU A 107 -4.95 -3.37 7.76
N ASN A 108 -5.06 -4.53 8.42
CA ASN A 108 -6.32 -5.28 8.60
C ASN A 108 -7.42 -4.43 9.25
N GLN A 109 -7.07 -3.60 10.23
CA GLN A 109 -8.06 -2.77 10.93
C GLN A 109 -8.48 -1.55 10.10
N ILE A 110 -7.56 -0.96 9.33
CA ILE A 110 -7.77 0.31 8.63
C ILE A 110 -8.24 0.09 7.19
N GLY A 111 -7.60 -0.82 6.45
CA GLY A 111 -7.85 -1.08 5.03
C GLY A 111 -9.34 -1.28 4.69
N PRO A 112 -10.08 -2.16 5.41
CA PRO A 112 -11.49 -2.38 5.15
C PRO A 112 -12.39 -1.14 5.31
N LEU A 113 -11.96 -0.13 6.08
CA LEU A 113 -12.73 1.11 6.26
C LEU A 113 -12.81 1.93 4.97
N PHE A 114 -11.92 1.66 4.00
CA PHE A 114 -11.88 2.32 2.70
C PHE A 114 -12.65 1.59 1.60
N LYS A 115 -13.34 0.47 1.89
CA LYS A 115 -14.27 -0.12 0.91
C LYS A 115 -15.32 0.90 0.47
N ASP A 116 -15.75 0.83 -0.79
CA ASP A 116 -16.70 1.76 -1.42
C ASP A 116 -16.20 3.21 -1.48
N SER A 117 -14.89 3.39 -1.60
CA SER A 117 -14.27 4.69 -1.84
C SER A 117 -14.43 5.15 -3.29
N PRO A 118 -14.52 6.47 -3.54
CA PRO A 118 -14.52 7.01 -4.90
C PRO A 118 -13.20 6.71 -5.63
N THR A 119 -13.25 6.71 -6.96
CA THR A 119 -12.15 6.25 -7.84
C THR A 119 -10.97 7.21 -7.92
N ASN A 120 -11.12 8.43 -7.41
CA ASN A 120 -10.06 9.43 -7.35
C ASN A 120 -9.19 9.32 -6.08
N ILE A 121 -9.23 8.18 -5.39
CA ILE A 121 -8.33 7.85 -4.28
C ILE A 121 -7.34 6.79 -4.75
N TYR A 122 -6.07 7.11 -4.61
CA TYR A 122 -4.92 6.25 -4.89
C TYR A 122 -4.42 5.67 -3.57
N PHE A 123 -4.51 4.35 -3.46
CA PHE A 123 -4.15 3.59 -2.26
C PHE A 123 -2.69 3.11 -2.32
N PRO A 124 -2.01 2.93 -1.18
CA PRO A 124 -0.75 2.22 -1.18
C PRO A 124 -1.03 0.74 -1.52
N ARG A 125 -0.11 0.09 -2.25
CA ARG A 125 -0.28 -1.33 -2.67
C ARG A 125 -0.59 -2.28 -1.50
N SER A 126 -0.13 -1.93 -0.29
CA SER A 126 -0.43 -2.67 0.94
C SER A 126 -1.92 -2.77 1.27
N PHE A 127 -2.78 -1.96 0.66
CA PHE A 127 -4.23 -1.99 0.84
C PHE A 127 -4.95 -2.99 -0.07
N VAL A 128 -4.29 -3.52 -1.11
CA VAL A 128 -4.90 -4.45 -2.08
C VAL A 128 -5.62 -5.63 -1.40
N PRO A 129 -5.03 -6.34 -0.40
CA PRO A 129 -5.70 -7.47 0.26
C PRO A 129 -7.00 -7.14 0.99
N PHE A 130 -7.27 -5.86 1.26
CA PHE A 130 -8.44 -5.42 2.02
C PHE A 130 -9.52 -4.80 1.13
N LEU A 131 -9.16 -4.44 -0.10
CA LEU A 131 -10.02 -3.72 -1.04
C LEU A 131 -10.40 -4.55 -2.27
N GLU A 132 -9.55 -5.49 -2.69
CA GLU A 132 -9.75 -6.33 -3.87
C GLU A 132 -10.12 -7.77 -3.49
N ASP A 133 -10.82 -8.43 -4.41
CA ASP A 133 -11.09 -9.86 -4.31
C ASP A 133 -9.89 -10.63 -4.89
N LEU A 134 -9.11 -11.28 -4.02
CA LEU A 134 -7.92 -12.02 -4.42
C LEU A 134 -8.28 -13.47 -4.78
N THR A 135 -7.93 -13.89 -6.00
CA THR A 135 -8.01 -15.31 -6.37
C THR A 135 -6.79 -16.04 -5.81
N VAL A 136 -7.03 -17.12 -5.05
CA VAL A 136 -5.95 -17.95 -4.50
C VAL A 136 -5.43 -18.88 -5.60
N PHE A 137 -4.12 -18.97 -5.75
CA PHE A 137 -3.44 -19.99 -6.55
C PHE A 137 -2.42 -20.73 -5.70
N SER A 138 -1.98 -21.88 -6.19
CA SER A 138 -1.10 -22.81 -5.48
C SER A 138 0.19 -23.09 -6.25
N VAL A 139 1.22 -23.59 -5.57
CA VAL A 139 2.48 -23.98 -6.24
C VAL A 139 2.26 -25.10 -7.27
N GLU A 140 1.28 -25.98 -7.06
CA GLU A 140 0.91 -27.02 -8.04
C GLU A 140 0.36 -26.43 -9.36
N ASP A 141 -0.05 -25.16 -9.35
CA ASP A 141 -0.49 -24.47 -10.56
C ASP A 141 0.70 -23.92 -11.37
N ILE A 142 1.90 -23.83 -10.80
CA ILE A 142 3.07 -23.18 -11.40
C ILE A 142 3.76 -24.12 -12.38
N GLU A 143 4.07 -23.64 -13.59
CA GLU A 143 4.93 -24.36 -14.53
C GLU A 143 6.38 -24.37 -14.03
N HIS A 144 7.15 -25.42 -14.35
CA HIS A 144 8.54 -25.60 -13.87
C HIS A 144 9.50 -24.44 -14.27
N VAL A 145 9.07 -23.56 -15.17
CA VAL A 145 9.84 -22.41 -15.65
C VAL A 145 9.25 -21.14 -15.04
N TRP A 146 9.99 -20.49 -14.14
CA TRP A 146 9.67 -19.17 -13.59
C TRP A 146 10.79 -18.19 -13.88
N LYS A 147 10.51 -16.89 -13.78
CA LYS A 147 11.51 -15.82 -13.93
C LYS A 147 11.57 -15.02 -12.64
N ALA A 148 12.79 -14.70 -12.20
CA ALA A 148 13.00 -13.72 -11.15
C ALA A 148 14.21 -12.87 -11.49
N ASP A 149 14.05 -11.57 -11.28
CA ASP A 149 15.14 -10.60 -11.27
C ASP A 149 15.01 -9.71 -10.04
N ASP A 150 15.83 -8.67 -9.94
CA ASP A 150 15.83 -7.78 -8.79
C ASP A 150 14.51 -7.01 -8.62
N THR A 151 13.71 -6.87 -9.68
CA THR A 151 12.51 -6.02 -9.73
C THR A 151 11.20 -6.79 -9.63
N HIS A 152 11.17 -8.06 -10.03
CA HIS A 152 9.95 -8.86 -10.02
C HIS A 152 10.19 -10.38 -10.09
N ILE A 153 9.17 -11.11 -9.68
CA ILE A 153 9.02 -12.56 -9.88
C ILE A 153 7.82 -12.79 -10.80
N GLU A 154 7.99 -13.61 -11.81
CA GLU A 154 6.93 -14.09 -12.71
C GLU A 154 6.77 -15.59 -12.61
N LEU A 155 5.54 -16.03 -12.36
CA LEU A 155 5.14 -17.42 -12.27
C LEU A 155 4.12 -17.72 -13.38
N PRO A 156 4.52 -18.43 -14.44
CA PRO A 156 3.58 -19.02 -15.39
C PRO A 156 2.75 -20.09 -14.69
N LEU A 157 1.44 -20.03 -14.88
CA LEU A 157 0.48 -21.00 -14.36
C LEU A 157 0.05 -21.95 -15.48
N ASN A 158 -0.28 -23.19 -15.14
CA ASN A 158 -0.77 -24.26 -16.01
C ASN A 158 -2.06 -23.90 -16.79
N THR A 159 -2.70 -22.78 -16.43
CA THR A 159 -3.85 -22.18 -17.13
C THR A 159 -3.44 -21.32 -18.33
N GLY A 160 -2.14 -21.24 -18.66
CA GLY A 160 -1.61 -20.37 -19.72
C GLY A 160 -1.55 -18.90 -19.32
N THR A 161 -1.58 -18.61 -18.03
CA THR A 161 -1.56 -17.25 -17.46
C THR A 161 -0.25 -17.02 -16.73
N THR A 162 0.36 -15.84 -16.84
CA THR A 162 1.50 -15.47 -15.98
C THR A 162 1.05 -14.54 -14.88
N VAL A 163 1.50 -14.79 -13.65
CA VAL A 163 1.29 -13.89 -12.51
C VAL A 163 2.62 -13.26 -12.10
N ARG A 164 2.57 -11.99 -11.69
CA ARG A 164 3.75 -11.18 -11.37
C ARG A 164 3.67 -10.60 -9.97
N LEU A 165 4.72 -10.79 -9.19
CA LEU A 165 4.95 -10.07 -7.94
C LEU A 165 6.08 -9.09 -8.14
N LYS A 166 5.81 -7.80 -7.95
CA LYS A 166 6.86 -6.77 -7.94
C LYS A 166 7.64 -6.88 -6.63
N LEU A 167 8.96 -6.75 -6.71
CA LEU A 167 9.84 -6.77 -5.55
C LEU A 167 10.19 -5.34 -5.15
N ASP A 168 10.20 -5.09 -3.85
CA ASP A 168 10.86 -3.92 -3.28
C ASP A 168 12.28 -4.31 -2.87
N HIS A 169 13.29 -3.73 -3.53
CA HIS A 169 14.72 -4.02 -3.30
C HIS A 169 15.18 -3.85 -1.85
N GLN A 170 14.37 -3.22 -0.99
CA GLN A 170 14.71 -2.93 0.40
C GLN A 170 14.18 -3.98 1.40
N HIS A 171 13.34 -4.93 0.98
CA HIS A 171 12.59 -5.79 1.88
C HIS A 171 12.63 -7.28 1.50
N ARG A 172 12.51 -8.15 2.50
CA ARG A 172 12.27 -9.60 2.28
C ARG A 172 10.94 -9.81 1.59
N LEU A 173 10.79 -10.92 0.86
CA LEU A 173 9.57 -11.25 0.13
C LEU A 173 8.36 -11.31 1.07
N ASN A 174 8.53 -11.89 2.26
CA ASN A 174 7.46 -12.00 3.25
C ASN A 174 7.14 -10.69 4.00
N MET A 175 7.91 -9.62 3.79
CA MET A 175 7.65 -8.29 4.37
C MET A 175 6.79 -7.42 3.45
N GLN A 176 6.56 -7.85 2.21
CA GLN A 176 5.66 -7.19 1.26
C GLN A 176 4.33 -7.96 1.15
N PRO A 177 3.25 -7.30 0.69
CA PRO A 177 1.97 -7.97 0.52
C PRO A 177 2.07 -9.14 -0.46
N ASN A 178 1.45 -10.27 -0.11
CA ASN A 178 1.28 -11.45 -0.96
C ASN A 178 0.23 -11.19 -2.06
N VAL A 179 0.57 -10.25 -2.96
CA VAL A 179 -0.31 -9.68 -3.97
C VAL A 179 0.35 -9.77 -5.34
N TRP A 180 -0.17 -10.68 -6.14
CA TRP A 180 0.28 -10.99 -7.48
C TRP A 180 -0.64 -10.34 -8.52
N GLU A 181 -0.06 -9.76 -9.56
CA GLU A 181 -0.78 -9.19 -10.71
C GLU A 181 -0.88 -10.23 -11.82
N ARG A 182 -2.07 -10.47 -12.35
CA ARG A 182 -2.22 -11.24 -13.59
C ARG A 182 -1.69 -10.44 -14.77
N ILE A 183 -0.73 -11.00 -15.50
CA ILE A 183 -0.27 -10.45 -16.77
C ILE A 183 -1.23 -10.94 -17.86
N ASN A 184 -2.26 -10.15 -18.17
CA ASN A 184 -3.11 -10.35 -19.35
C ASN A 184 -2.87 -9.23 -20.37
N THR A 185 -3.18 -9.48 -21.64
CA THR A 185 -3.12 -8.49 -22.74
C THR A 185 -4.21 -7.42 -22.66
N ASN A 186 -5.23 -7.61 -21.80
CA ASN A 186 -6.32 -6.67 -21.61
C ASN A 186 -6.04 -5.73 -20.42
N GLN A 187 -6.47 -4.48 -20.52
CA GLN A 187 -6.15 -3.38 -19.59
C GLN A 187 -6.68 -3.52 -18.15
N ASN A 188 -7.41 -4.59 -17.81
CA ASN A 188 -7.93 -4.80 -16.46
C ASN A 188 -6.96 -5.65 -15.63
N ILE A 189 -6.36 -5.02 -14.62
CA ILE A 189 -5.51 -5.70 -13.64
C ILE A 189 -6.40 -6.63 -12.80
N GLN A 190 -6.00 -7.90 -12.67
CA GLN A 190 -6.59 -8.85 -11.73
C GLN A 190 -5.54 -9.20 -10.68
N TYR A 191 -5.95 -9.27 -9.42
CA TYR A 191 -5.06 -9.58 -8.31
C TYR A 191 -5.27 -11.02 -7.83
N LEU A 192 -4.16 -11.68 -7.53
CA LEU A 192 -4.11 -13.03 -6.99
C LEU A 192 -3.28 -13.05 -5.72
N THR A 193 -3.42 -14.13 -4.95
CA THR A 193 -2.61 -14.39 -3.77
C THR A 193 -2.11 -15.83 -3.82
N LEU A 194 -0.83 -16.03 -3.54
CA LEU A 194 -0.30 -17.39 -3.36
C LEU A 194 -0.78 -17.87 -1.99
N ASN A 195 -1.01 -19.17 -1.82
CA ASN A 195 -1.30 -19.71 -0.50
C ASN A 195 -0.27 -19.22 0.54
N GLU A 196 -0.73 -18.74 1.70
CA GLU A 196 0.14 -18.15 2.73
C GLU A 196 1.29 -19.08 3.18
N GLN A 197 1.03 -20.37 3.37
CA GLN A 197 2.07 -21.32 3.74
C GLN A 197 3.11 -21.44 2.62
N GLN A 198 2.67 -21.47 1.37
CA GLN A 198 3.54 -21.57 0.20
C GLN A 198 4.30 -20.26 -0.07
N PHE A 199 3.70 -19.11 0.19
CA PHE A 199 4.36 -17.81 0.07
C PHE A 199 5.52 -17.68 1.06
N ASN A 200 5.33 -18.14 2.30
CA ASN A 200 6.39 -18.21 3.29
C ASN A 200 7.50 -19.20 2.90
N GLN A 201 7.15 -20.32 2.27
CA GLN A 201 8.13 -21.27 1.73
C GLN A 201 8.93 -20.67 0.56
N LEU A 202 8.27 -19.91 -0.32
CA LEU A 202 8.92 -19.22 -1.44
C LEU A 202 9.94 -18.17 -0.96
N ASP A 203 9.61 -17.38 0.05
CA ASP A 203 10.55 -16.45 0.70
C ASP A 203 11.80 -17.18 1.20
N GLN A 204 11.62 -18.31 1.90
CA GLN A 204 12.73 -19.09 2.40
C GLN A 204 13.60 -19.69 1.29
N ALA A 205 12.98 -20.16 0.20
CA ALA A 205 13.69 -20.74 -0.95
C ALA A 205 14.54 -19.68 -1.68
N ILE A 206 13.99 -18.49 -1.90
CA ILE A 206 14.71 -17.38 -2.56
C ILE A 206 15.90 -16.93 -1.72
N GLU A 207 15.73 -16.82 -0.40
CA GLU A 207 16.82 -16.46 0.50
C GLU A 207 17.93 -17.51 0.55
N ASN A 208 17.59 -18.80 0.45
CA ASN A 208 18.59 -19.86 0.36
C ASN A 208 19.36 -19.78 -0.96
N PHE A 209 18.65 -19.62 -2.09
CA PHE A 209 19.25 -19.48 -3.41
C PHE A 209 20.24 -18.30 -3.46
N ARG A 210 19.85 -17.12 -2.94
CA ARG A 210 20.72 -15.94 -2.87
C ARG A 210 21.99 -16.19 -2.07
N LYS A 211 21.91 -16.95 -0.97
CA LYS A 211 23.09 -17.31 -0.15
C LYS A 211 24.01 -18.27 -0.87
N GLU A 212 23.46 -19.29 -1.53
CA GLU A 212 24.22 -20.26 -2.33
C GLU A 212 24.94 -19.57 -3.49
N GLU A 213 24.26 -18.67 -4.19
CA GLU A 213 24.84 -17.86 -5.27
C GLU A 213 25.98 -16.96 -4.73
N ALA A 214 25.76 -16.25 -3.63
CA ALA A 214 26.79 -15.41 -3.01
C ALA A 214 28.02 -16.20 -2.55
N LEU A 215 27.82 -17.42 -2.02
CA LEU A 215 28.90 -18.34 -1.66
C LEU A 215 29.71 -18.74 -2.90
N LEU A 216 29.04 -19.13 -3.99
CA LEU A 216 29.68 -19.50 -5.25
C LEU A 216 30.57 -18.36 -5.78
N PHE A 217 30.07 -17.11 -5.74
CA PHE A 217 30.85 -15.94 -6.15
C PHE A 217 32.01 -15.62 -5.20
N SER A 218 31.85 -15.85 -3.89
CA SER A 218 32.94 -15.65 -2.92
C SER A 218 34.08 -16.66 -3.06
N GLU A 219 33.79 -17.89 -3.51
CA GLU A 219 34.80 -18.92 -3.77
C GLU A 219 35.57 -18.70 -5.08
N LEU A 220 35.03 -17.85 -5.98
CA LEU A 220 35.65 -17.50 -7.26
C LEU A 220 36.56 -16.25 -7.20
N MET A 221 36.56 -15.50 -6.09
CA MET A 221 37.40 -14.32 -5.85
C MET A 221 38.60 -14.61 -4.94
#